data_AF-A0A1Y4S8T7-F1
#
_entry.id   AF-A0A1Y4S8T7-F1
#
_cell.length_a   1.000
_cell.length_b   1.000
_cell.length_c   1.000
_cell.angle_alpha   90.00
_cell.angle_beta   90.00
_cell.angle_gamma   90.00
#
_symmetry.space_group_name_H-M   'P 1'
#
loop_
_entity.id
_entity.type
_entity.pdbx_description
1 polymer ?
#
loop_
_entity_poly.entity_id
_entity_poly.type
_entity_poly.pdbx_seq_one_letter_code
_entity_poly.pdbx_strand_id
1 'polypeptide(L)' 'MLCRWFRAAVLPLDGALYAEIIQSRDSVKRCAVCGAAFTPKSNRAKYCPDCAVRMRRKQEAERQRKRYLQTTQLSR' A
#
# COMPACT_ATOMS: atom_id res chain seq x y z
N MET A 1 -10.00 -10.39 5.14
CA MET A 1 -10.76 -9.13 4.95
C MET A 1 -11.94 -9.14 5.91
N LEU A 2 -12.30 -8.00 6.51
CA LEU A 2 -13.53 -7.87 7.30
C LEU A 2 -14.73 -7.92 6.34
N CYS A 3 -15.56 -8.95 6.45
CA CYS A 3 -16.73 -9.13 5.57
C CYS A 3 -17.89 -8.20 5.98
N ARG A 4 -18.90 -8.07 5.10
CA ARG A 4 -20.03 -7.15 5.31
C ARG A 4 -20.83 -7.49 6.57
N TRP A 5 -21.07 -8.77 6.83
CA TRP A 5 -21.74 -9.23 8.05
C TRP A 5 -20.96 -8.85 9.31
N PHE A 6 -19.65 -9.13 9.35
CA PHE A 6 -18.81 -8.82 10.51
C PHE A 6 -18.87 -7.32 10.87
N ARG A 7 -18.84 -6.44 9.85
CA ARG A 7 -18.95 -5.00 10.07
C ARG A 7 -20.30 -4.55 10.61
N ALA A 8 -21.39 -5.20 10.20
CA ALA A 8 -22.74 -4.78 10.56
C ALA A 8 -23.27 -5.44 11.84
N ALA A 9 -22.80 -6.66 12.16
CA ALA A 9 -23.30 -7.44 13.28
C ALA A 9 -22.35 -7.47 14.47
N VAL A 10 -21.03 -7.45 14.24
CA VAL A 10 -20.03 -7.63 15.32
C VAL A 10 -19.48 -6.29 15.79
N LEU A 11 -19.01 -5.45 14.86
CA LEU A 11 -18.38 -4.17 15.22
C LEU A 11 -19.29 -3.20 16.01
N PRO A 12 -20.62 -3.10 15.77
CA PRO A 12 -21.47 -2.22 16.56
C PRO A 12 -21.69 -2.70 18.00
N LEU A 13 -21.49 -3.99 18.26
CA LEU A 13 -21.67 -4.59 19.59
C LEU A 13 -20.40 -4.49 20.44
N ASP A 14 -19.25 -4.27 19.82
CA ASP A 14 -17.96 -4.23 20.50
C ASP A 14 -17.13 -3.02 20.04
N GLY A 15 -17.27 -1.93 20.79
CA GLY A 15 -16.54 -0.69 20.54
C GLY A 15 -15.03 -0.80 20.76
N ALA A 16 -14.58 -1.71 21.64
CA ALA A 16 -13.15 -1.93 21.89
C ALA A 16 -12.51 -2.62 20.68
N LEU A 17 -13.15 -3.67 20.16
CA LEU A 17 -12.74 -4.35 18.93
C LEU A 17 -12.75 -3.40 17.72
N TYR A 18 -13.77 -2.55 17.61
CA TYR A 18 -13.82 -1.53 16.57
C TYR A 18 -12.62 -0.58 16.65
N ALA A 19 -12.34 -0.05 17.84
CA ALA A 19 -11.21 0.85 18.06
C ALA A 19 -9.88 0.19 17.70
N GLU A 20 -9.64 -1.05 18.13
CA GLU A 20 -8.39 -1.77 17.85
C GLU A 20 -8.19 -2.03 16.34
N ILE A 21 -9.25 -2.44 15.65
CA ILE A 21 -9.23 -2.67 14.19
C ILE A 21 -8.97 -1.37 13.42
N ILE A 22 -9.53 -0.24 13.84
CA ILE A 22 -9.31 1.05 13.17
C ILE A 22 -7.94 1.62 13.51
N GLN A 23 -7.56 1.61 14.79
CA GLN A 23 -6.29 2.15 15.27
C GLN A 23 -5.09 1.41 14.68
N SER A 24 -5.19 0.08 14.47
CA SER A 24 -4.17 -0.69 13.76
C SER A 24 -3.97 -0.23 12.31
N ARG A 25 -5.04 0.24 11.63
CA ARG A 25 -5.00 0.73 10.24
C ARG A 25 -4.45 2.15 10.13
N ASP A 26 -4.77 2.99 11.11
CA ASP A 26 -4.35 4.39 11.15
C ASP A 26 -2.97 4.58 11.82
N SER A 27 -2.33 3.49 12.24
CA SER A 27 -1.00 3.49 12.83
C SER A 27 0.05 4.16 11.92
N VAL A 28 0.85 5.03 12.51
CA VAL A 28 1.96 5.71 11.83
C VAL A 28 3.01 4.68 11.43
N LYS A 29 3.34 4.61 10.14
CA LYS A 29 4.39 3.74 9.61
C LYS A 29 5.66 4.52 9.31
N ARG A 30 6.79 3.84 9.24
CA ARG A 30 8.05 4.40 8.73
C ARG A 30 8.25 4.06 7.25
N CYS A 31 8.67 5.04 6.47
CA CYS A 31 8.98 4.85 5.06
C CYS A 31 10.21 3.95 4.90
N ALA A 32 10.10 2.89 4.09
CA ALA A 32 11.22 1.97 3.83
C ALA A 32 12.39 2.60 3.03
N VAL A 33 12.23 3.83 2.52
CA VAL A 33 13.24 4.53 1.72
C VAL A 33 13.96 5.59 2.53
N CYS A 34 13.21 6.47 3.20
CA CYS A 34 13.77 7.61 3.93
C CYS A 34 13.58 7.54 5.46
N GLY A 35 12.93 6.49 5.97
CA GLY A 35 12.66 6.34 7.42
C GLY A 35 11.56 7.23 7.98
N ALA A 36 11.13 8.27 7.25
CA ALA A 36 10.13 9.23 7.72
C ALA A 36 8.82 8.55 8.15
N ALA A 37 8.27 9.02 9.27
CA ALA A 37 6.94 8.68 9.73
C ALA A 37 5.87 9.18 8.75
N PHE A 38 4.87 8.36 8.46
CA PHE A 38 3.74 8.74 7.60
C PHE A 38 2.47 7.96 7.96
N THR A 39 1.31 8.56 7.72
CA THR A 39 0.01 7.87 7.86
C THR A 39 -0.27 7.06 6.60
N PRO A 40 -0.37 5.72 6.68
CA PRO A 40 -0.59 4.89 5.52
C PRO A 40 -2.05 4.94 5.04
N LYS A 41 -2.27 5.15 3.74
CA LYS A 41 -3.61 5.00 3.14
C LYS A 41 -4.11 3.54 3.08
N SER A 42 -3.22 2.58 3.29
CA SER A 42 -3.57 1.16 3.32
C SER A 42 -2.53 0.33 4.07
N ASN A 43 -2.93 -0.86 4.52
CA ASN A 43 -2.02 -1.81 5.17
C ASN A 43 -0.83 -2.21 4.27
N ARG A 44 -0.95 -2.10 2.94
CA ARG A 44 0.12 -2.41 1.98
C ARG A 44 1.10 -1.24 1.73
N ALA A 45 0.82 -0.05 2.24
CA ALA A 45 1.68 1.11 2.04
C ALA A 45 3.05 0.89 2.72
N LYS A 46 4.13 1.07 1.94
CA LYS A 46 5.53 0.92 2.37
C LYS A 46 6.32 2.23 2.34
N TYR A 47 5.83 3.22 1.60
CA TYR A 47 6.55 4.45 1.29
C TYR A 47 5.72 5.65 1.71
N CYS A 48 6.38 6.70 2.21
CA CYS A 48 5.76 8.02 2.36
C CYS A 48 5.32 8.56 0.98
N PRO A 49 4.42 9.56 0.93
CA PRO A 49 3.87 10.07 -0.33
C PRO A 49 4.94 10.44 -1.38
N ASP A 50 6.01 11.11 -0.97
CA ASP A 50 7.07 11.54 -1.89
C ASP A 50 7.88 10.36 -2.43
N CYS A 51 8.26 9.44 -1.55
CA CYS A 51 8.99 8.22 -1.95
C CYS A 51 8.11 7.31 -2.81
N ALA A 52 6.81 7.25 -2.57
CA ALA A 52 5.88 6.45 -3.35
C ALA A 52 5.82 6.91 -4.81
N VAL A 53 5.81 8.23 -5.06
CA VAL A 53 5.83 8.79 -6.42
C VAL A 53 7.13 8.42 -7.13
N ARG A 54 8.28 8.61 -6.47
CA ARG A 54 9.60 8.29 -7.05
C ARG A 54 9.73 6.80 -7.37
N MET A 55 9.36 5.93 -6.44
CA MET A 55 9.46 4.47 -6.64
C MET A 55 8.53 3.97 -7.72
N ARG A 56 7.31 4.50 -7.80
CA ARG A 56 6.37 4.18 -8.90
C ARG A 56 6.95 4.57 -10.26
N ARG A 57 7.51 5.77 -10.40
CA ARG A 57 8.14 6.21 -11.66
C ARG A 57 9.31 5.31 -12.06
N LYS A 58 10.17 4.95 -11.09
CA LYS A 58 11.29 4.02 -11.32
C LYS A 58 10.82 2.65 -11.81
N GLN A 59 9.85 2.05 -11.13
CA GLN A 59 9.30 0.74 -11.50
C GLN A 59 8.62 0.76 -12.87
N GLU A 60 7.89 1.83 -13.19
CA GLU A 60 7.28 1.97 -14.51
C GLU A 60 8.34 2.12 -15.60
N ALA A 61 9.38 2.92 -15.39
CA ALA A 61 10.49 3.03 -16.33
C ALA A 61 11.20 1.68 -16.56
N GLU A 62 11.46 0.92 -15.50
CA GLU A 62 12.02 -0.44 -15.59
C GLU A 62 11.10 -1.39 -16.35
N ARG A 63 9.79 -1.33 -16.10
CA ARG A 63 8.79 -2.13 -16.82
C ARG A 63 8.78 -1.80 -18.31
N GLN A 64 8.81 -0.52 -18.67
CA GLN A 64 8.87 -0.10 -20.07
C GLN A 64 10.16 -0.57 -20.74
N ARG A 65 11.33 -0.39 -20.09
CA ARG A 65 12.61 -0.91 -20.61
C ARG A 65 12.55 -2.41 -20.90
N LYS A 66 11.98 -3.21 -19.99
CA LYS A 66 11.81 -4.66 -20.20
C LYS A 66 10.88 -4.97 -21.37
N ARG A 67 9.77 -4.23 -21.53
CA ARG A 67 8.86 -4.38 -22.66
C ARG A 67 9.55 -4.09 -23.98
N TYR A 68 10.28 -2.97 -24.08
CA TYR A 68 11.04 -2.63 -25.28
C TYR A 68 12.06 -3.72 -25.62
N LEU A 69 12.87 -4.18 -24.65
CA LEU A 69 13.84 -5.25 -24.88
C LEU A 69 13.16 -6.53 -25.37
N GLN A 70 12.04 -6.94 -24.76
CA GLN A 70 11.30 -8.12 -25.16
C GLN A 70 10.72 -7.98 -26.59
N THR A 71 10.13 -6.83 -26.91
CA THR A 71 9.63 -6.56 -28.27
C THR A 71 10.76 -6.58 -29.30
N THR A 72 11.90 -5.93 -29.01
CA THR A 72 13.06 -5.91 -29.91
C THR A 72 13.67 -7.30 -30.10
N GLN A 73 13.68 -8.14 -29.05
CA GLN A 73 14.13 -9.53 -29.13
C GLN A 73 13.18 -10.41 -29.95
N LEU A 74 11.87 -10.18 -29.86
CA LEU A 74 10.85 -10.92 -30.64
C LEU A 74 10.76 -10.50 -32.11
N SER A 75 11.24 -9.29 -32.43
CA SER A 75 11.28 -8.75 -33.81
C SER A 75 12.57 -9.08 -34.58
N ARG A 76 13.52 -9.80 -33.95
CA ARG A 76 14.73 -10.33 -34.58
C ARG A 76 14.54 -11.82 -34.82
#